data_AF-A0A427AHH1-F1
#
_entry.id   AF-A0A427AHH1-F1
#
_cell.length_a   1.000
_cell.length_b   1.000
_cell.length_c   1.000
_cell.angle_alpha   90.00
_cell.angle_beta   90.00
_cell.angle_gamma   90.00
#
_symmetry.space_group_name_H-M   'P 1'
#
loop_
_entity.id
_entity.type
_entity.pdbx_description
1 polymer ?
#
loop_
_entity_poly.entity_id
_entity_poly.type
_entity_poly.pdbx_seq_one_letter_code
_entity_poly.pdbx_strand_id
1 'polypeptide(L)'
;MRRGELDGYDAVYLSPHKFIGGPGSPGILVLNDELYRIRGNPPSTSGGGTVLYVSSYDKDTLYCKDVEEREDAGTPAIVQKIRAATAFRVKEWAGHGAIKRAEARLLRRALGRILGNPRVRVLGSATEARQPVLSFLVHPPDGTRGSRHLHCRFVTRLLNDLFGIQARGGCACAGPYGHVLLGIDRGRSKAIKSAVEKGYEGIRPGWTRVSFAYYTLCEEMEFVVDAIEFVAQYGDRFLQLYSFDWKTGDWEYIMHGKNVIPIKDGEYIGNTYDEYMTCARGIVDFLPHHTVERHVPECIDPELVNFML
;
A
#
# COMPACT_ATOMS: atom_id res chain seq x y z
N MET A 1 -0.04 -23.05 -11.33
CA MET A 1 -0.08 -24.51 -11.14
C MET A 1 -1.40 -25.01 -11.69
N ARG A 2 -1.48 -25.22 -13.00
CA ARG A 2 -2.58 -25.98 -13.60
C ARG A 2 -2.45 -27.41 -13.12
N ARG A 3 -3.56 -28.01 -12.69
CA ARG A 3 -3.55 -29.39 -12.24
C ARG A 3 -3.18 -30.27 -13.44
N GLY A 4 -2.01 -30.93 -13.39
CA GLY A 4 -1.59 -31.91 -14.39
C GLY A 4 -0.81 -31.38 -15.59
N GLU A 5 -0.41 -30.10 -15.62
CA GLU A 5 0.44 -29.53 -16.69
C GLU A 5 1.71 -28.90 -16.12
N LEU A 6 2.81 -28.95 -16.89
CA LEU A 6 4.04 -28.23 -16.57
C LEU A 6 3.86 -26.75 -16.87
N ASP A 7 3.87 -25.92 -15.82
CA ASP A 7 3.68 -24.48 -15.94
C ASP A 7 4.99 -23.70 -16.13
N GLY A 8 6.14 -24.39 -16.15
CA GLY A 8 7.48 -23.79 -16.34
C GLY A 8 8.04 -23.04 -15.13
N TYR A 9 7.41 -23.14 -13.95
CA TYR A 9 7.92 -22.56 -12.71
C TYR A 9 8.62 -23.62 -11.85
N ASP A 10 9.84 -23.31 -11.42
CA ASP A 10 10.64 -24.13 -10.51
C ASP A 10 10.16 -24.04 -9.06
N ALA A 11 9.76 -22.84 -8.63
CA ALA A 11 9.20 -22.62 -7.31
C ALA A 11 8.23 -21.42 -7.30
N VAL A 12 7.26 -21.46 -6.40
CA VAL A 12 6.24 -20.42 -6.19
C VAL A 12 6.06 -20.20 -4.70
N TYR A 13 6.18 -18.95 -4.25
CA TYR A 13 5.79 -18.55 -2.91
C TYR A 13 4.48 -17.79 -2.92
N LEU A 14 3.54 -18.24 -2.08
CA LEU A 14 2.20 -17.69 -1.95
C LEU A 14 2.07 -17.02 -0.59
N SER A 15 1.38 -15.88 -0.57
CA SER A 15 1.05 -15.14 0.64
C SER A 15 -0.46 -15.13 0.82
N PRO A 16 -1.05 -16.15 1.49
CA PRO A 16 -2.49 -16.30 1.54
C PRO A 16 -3.18 -15.15 2.28
N HIS A 17 -2.46 -14.38 3.11
CA HIS A 17 -2.96 -13.15 3.74
C HIS A 17 -3.42 -12.06 2.77
N LYS A 18 -3.14 -12.20 1.47
CA LYS A 18 -3.65 -11.31 0.41
C LYS A 18 -5.06 -11.71 -0.07
N PHE A 19 -5.58 -12.85 0.36
CA PHE A 19 -6.95 -13.29 0.06
C PHE A 19 -7.91 -12.96 1.21
N ILE A 20 -9.20 -12.91 0.90
CA ILE A 20 -10.25 -12.76 1.91
C ILE A 20 -10.15 -13.90 2.94
N GLY A 21 -10.19 -13.53 4.22
CA GLY A 21 -10.05 -14.50 5.32
C GLY A 21 -8.64 -15.07 5.50
N GLY A 22 -7.69 -14.66 4.66
CA GLY A 22 -6.30 -15.10 4.71
C GLY A 22 -5.43 -14.49 5.81
N PRO A 23 -5.67 -13.27 6.36
CA PRO A 23 -4.81 -12.71 7.41
C PRO A 23 -4.57 -13.69 8.59
N GLY A 24 -3.30 -13.86 8.97
CA GLY A 24 -2.87 -14.84 9.98
C GLY A 24 -2.67 -16.28 9.48
N SER A 25 -2.71 -16.51 8.17
CA SER A 25 -2.22 -17.74 7.52
C SER A 25 -0.67 -17.76 7.42
N PRO A 26 -0.04 -18.95 7.30
CA PRO A 26 1.37 -19.04 6.97
C PRO A 26 1.61 -18.70 5.50
N GLY A 27 2.85 -18.40 5.13
CA GLY A 27 3.28 -18.46 3.75
C GLY A 27 3.29 -19.90 3.24
N ILE A 28 3.09 -20.09 1.94
CA ILE A 28 3.14 -21.41 1.31
C ILE A 28 4.21 -21.36 0.24
N LEU A 29 5.26 -22.17 0.41
CA LEU A 29 6.26 -22.41 -0.62
C LEU A 29 5.93 -23.72 -1.33
N VAL A 30 5.83 -23.67 -2.66
CA VAL A 30 5.76 -24.85 -3.51
C VAL A 30 7.00 -24.85 -4.38
N LEU A 31 7.73 -25.95 -4.42
CA LEU A 31 8.96 -26.06 -5.20
C LEU A 31 9.05 -27.44 -5.85
N ASN A 32 9.72 -27.52 -7.00
CA ASN A 32 10.08 -28.79 -7.59
C ASN A 32 11.02 -29.55 -6.63
N ASP A 33 10.66 -30.79 -6.30
CA ASP A 33 11.38 -31.67 -5.38
C ASP A 33 12.89 -31.79 -5.68
N GLU A 34 13.28 -31.69 -6.96
CA GLU A 34 14.67 -31.70 -7.43
C GLU A 34 15.49 -30.49 -6.93
N LEU A 35 14.84 -29.39 -6.57
CA LEU A 35 15.47 -28.18 -6.02
C LEU A 35 15.79 -28.32 -4.54
N TYR A 36 15.17 -29.28 -3.84
CA TYR A 36 15.45 -29.52 -2.43
C TYR A 36 16.78 -30.29 -2.27
N ARG A 37 17.89 -29.59 -2.51
CA ARG A 37 19.26 -30.15 -2.51
C ARG A 37 19.87 -30.30 -1.11
N ILE A 38 19.17 -29.84 -0.08
CA ILE A 38 19.62 -29.89 1.31
C ILE A 38 19.17 -31.14 2.06
N ARG A 39 18.66 -32.18 1.38
CA ARG A 39 18.20 -33.45 2.01
C ARG A 39 19.23 -34.09 2.95
N GLY A 40 20.51 -33.98 2.60
CA GLY A 40 21.63 -34.49 3.42
C GLY A 40 22.14 -33.54 4.50
N ASN A 41 21.55 -32.35 4.62
CA ASN A 41 21.89 -31.33 5.61
C ASN A 41 20.71 -31.12 6.58
N PRO A 42 20.91 -30.38 7.69
CA PRO A 42 19.80 -29.89 8.49
C PRO A 42 18.79 -29.07 7.66
N PRO A 43 17.49 -29.11 8.00
CA PRO A 43 16.47 -28.28 7.36
C PRO A 43 16.69 -26.79 7.64
N SER A 44 15.97 -25.92 6.93
CA SER A 44 16.13 -24.46 7.08
C SER A 44 15.87 -23.98 8.52
N THR A 45 14.99 -24.67 9.23
CA THR A 45 14.75 -24.48 10.66
C THR A 45 14.63 -25.86 11.31
N SER A 46 15.50 -26.15 12.28
CA SER A 46 15.46 -27.41 13.03
C SER A 46 14.62 -27.27 14.29
N GLY A 47 13.86 -28.29 14.64
CA GLY A 47 13.06 -28.34 15.86
C GLY A 47 12.34 -29.67 16.03
N GLY A 48 11.50 -29.78 17.06
CA GLY A 48 10.62 -30.94 17.22
C GLY A 48 9.79 -31.20 15.95
N GLY A 49 9.53 -32.46 15.61
CA GLY A 49 8.81 -32.82 14.38
C GLY A 49 9.67 -32.91 13.11
N THR A 50 10.85 -32.25 13.06
CA THR A 50 11.74 -32.30 11.88
C THR A 50 12.76 -33.45 11.91
N VAL A 51 12.83 -34.15 13.04
CA VAL A 51 13.87 -35.14 13.38
C VAL A 51 13.25 -36.50 13.69
N LEU A 52 13.91 -37.56 13.22
CA LEU A 52 13.64 -38.94 13.61
C LEU A 52 14.45 -39.34 14.85
N TYR A 53 15.66 -38.77 15.00
CA TYR A 53 16.54 -39.01 16.12
C TYR A 53 17.48 -37.83 16.33
N VAL A 54 17.71 -37.46 17.59
CA VAL A 54 18.65 -36.39 17.97
C VAL A 54 19.74 -36.99 18.83
N SER A 55 20.99 -36.76 18.43
CA SER A 55 22.18 -37.15 19.18
C SER A 55 22.83 -35.92 19.79
N SER A 56 23.56 -36.11 20.90
CA SER A 56 24.48 -35.10 21.43
C SER A 56 25.71 -34.89 20.52
N TYR A 57 25.88 -35.72 19.49
CA TYR A 57 26.90 -35.61 18.46
C TYR A 57 26.22 -35.24 17.12
N ASP A 58 26.48 -34.04 16.63
CA ASP A 58 25.74 -33.43 15.50
C ASP A 58 25.62 -34.33 14.25
N LYS A 59 26.65 -35.14 13.97
CA LYS A 59 26.71 -36.01 12.78
C LYS A 59 25.73 -37.19 12.81
N ASP A 60 25.21 -37.54 13.99
CA ASP A 60 24.33 -38.70 14.16
C ASP A 60 22.85 -38.30 14.23
N THR A 61 22.54 -37.00 14.11
CA THR A 61 21.15 -36.53 14.06
C THR A 61 20.50 -36.98 12.76
N LEU A 62 19.38 -37.69 12.87
CA LEU A 62 18.60 -38.17 11.74
C LEU A 62 17.39 -37.26 11.57
N TYR A 63 17.30 -36.60 10.42
CA TYR A 63 16.16 -35.76 10.06
C TYR A 63 15.09 -36.57 9.33
N CYS A 64 13.83 -36.09 9.37
CA CYS A 64 12.73 -36.66 8.61
C CYS A 64 13.08 -36.72 7.12
N LYS A 65 12.50 -37.66 6.34
CA LYS A 65 12.75 -37.77 4.90
C LYS A 65 11.76 -36.97 4.06
N ASP A 66 10.55 -36.82 4.57
CA ASP A 66 9.49 -36.03 3.94
C ASP A 66 9.87 -34.54 3.95
N VAL A 67 9.80 -33.89 2.79
CA VAL A 67 10.27 -32.51 2.64
C VAL A 67 9.38 -31.53 3.40
N GLU A 68 8.07 -31.77 3.45
CA GLU A 68 7.14 -30.86 4.13
C GLU A 68 7.32 -30.94 5.65
N GLU A 69 7.41 -32.15 6.21
CA GLU A 69 7.62 -32.36 7.64
C GLU A 69 8.97 -31.81 8.12
N ARG A 70 10.01 -31.91 7.29
CA ARG A 70 11.34 -31.34 7.57
C ARG A 70 11.34 -29.82 7.71
N GLU A 71 10.46 -29.13 6.99
CA GLU A 71 10.43 -27.65 6.94
C GLU A 71 9.31 -27.04 7.81
N ASP A 72 8.64 -27.86 8.63
CA ASP A 72 7.55 -27.45 9.52
C ASP A 72 7.91 -27.67 11.00
N ALA A 73 8.97 -27.00 11.44
CA ALA A 73 9.55 -27.20 12.76
C ALA A 73 8.66 -26.78 13.92
N GLY A 74 8.64 -27.60 14.97
CA GLY A 74 7.88 -27.39 16.19
C GLY A 74 6.43 -27.87 16.06
N THR A 75 5.51 -27.23 16.77
CA THR A 75 4.08 -27.48 16.58
C THR A 75 3.66 -26.87 15.24
N PRO A 76 3.15 -27.67 14.29
CA PRO A 76 2.68 -27.15 13.01
C PRO A 76 1.67 -26.03 13.18
N ALA A 77 1.64 -25.13 12.21
CA ALA A 77 0.72 -24.01 12.11
C ALA A 77 -0.75 -24.42 11.83
N ILE A 78 -1.30 -25.42 12.52
CA ILE A 78 -2.54 -26.16 12.18
C ILE A 78 -3.71 -25.21 11.86
N VAL A 79 -4.08 -24.34 12.80
CA VAL A 79 -5.21 -23.39 12.62
C VAL A 79 -4.93 -22.41 11.47
N GLN A 80 -3.68 -22.00 11.32
CA GLN A 80 -3.26 -21.04 10.29
C GLN A 80 -3.28 -21.71 8.90
N LYS A 81 -2.92 -23.00 8.80
CA LYS A 81 -3.03 -23.83 7.59
C LYS A 81 -4.50 -24.05 7.20
N ILE A 82 -5.38 -24.34 8.16
CA ILE A 82 -6.84 -24.42 7.92
C ILE A 82 -7.38 -23.09 7.38
N ARG A 83 -6.92 -21.97 7.94
CA ARG A 83 -7.27 -20.63 7.46
C ARG A 83 -6.79 -20.40 6.03
N ALA A 84 -5.55 -20.76 5.70
CA ALA A 84 -5.02 -20.68 4.34
C ALA A 84 -5.89 -21.48 3.36
N ALA A 85 -6.18 -22.75 3.68
CA ALA A 85 -7.02 -23.60 2.86
C ALA A 85 -8.42 -23.00 2.64
N THR A 86 -9.04 -22.47 3.70
CA THR A 86 -10.34 -21.80 3.62
C THR A 86 -10.31 -20.56 2.73
N ALA A 87 -9.27 -19.72 2.83
CA ALA A 87 -9.10 -18.54 1.99
C ALA A 87 -9.02 -18.90 0.50
N PHE A 88 -8.31 -19.99 0.15
CA PHE A 88 -8.28 -20.52 -1.21
C PHE A 88 -9.66 -21.06 -1.65
N ARG A 89 -10.39 -21.76 -0.77
CA ARG A 89 -11.75 -22.24 -1.08
C ARG A 89 -12.72 -21.09 -1.36
N VAL A 90 -12.65 -19.99 -0.61
CA VAL A 90 -13.46 -18.79 -0.87
C VAL A 90 -13.13 -18.20 -2.25
N LYS A 91 -11.85 -18.11 -2.59
CA LYS A 91 -11.41 -17.64 -3.92
C LYS A 91 -11.87 -18.55 -5.06
N GLU A 92 -11.80 -19.86 -4.87
CA GLU A 92 -12.31 -20.83 -5.84
C GLU A 92 -13.82 -20.73 -6.02
N TRP A 93 -14.56 -20.63 -4.92
CA TRP A 93 -16.01 -20.43 -4.93
C TRP A 93 -16.42 -19.14 -5.65
N ALA A 94 -15.74 -18.02 -5.37
CA ALA A 94 -15.98 -16.75 -6.06
C ALA A 94 -15.68 -16.86 -7.57
N GLY A 95 -14.69 -17.68 -7.94
CA GLY A 95 -14.35 -17.99 -9.32
C GLY A 95 -13.44 -16.94 -9.97
N HIS A 96 -12.31 -17.40 -10.52
CA HIS A 96 -11.28 -16.56 -11.16
C HIS A 96 -11.83 -15.60 -12.23
N GLY A 97 -12.74 -16.09 -13.08
CA GLY A 97 -13.35 -15.29 -14.13
C GLY A 97 -14.26 -14.18 -13.60
N ALA A 98 -15.00 -14.44 -12.51
CA ALA A 98 -15.86 -13.44 -11.89
C ALA A 98 -15.02 -12.36 -11.19
N ILE A 99 -13.99 -12.77 -10.44
CA ILE A 99 -13.01 -11.86 -9.83
C ILE A 99 -12.41 -10.93 -10.89
N LYS A 100 -11.84 -11.50 -11.96
CA LYS A 100 -11.22 -10.73 -13.05
C LYS A 100 -12.19 -9.73 -13.69
N ARG A 101 -13.45 -10.11 -13.92
CA ARG A 101 -14.48 -9.22 -14.50
C ARG A 101 -14.86 -8.10 -13.54
N ALA A 102 -15.04 -8.40 -12.25
CA ALA A 102 -15.40 -7.41 -11.24
C ALA A 102 -14.28 -6.37 -11.06
N GLU A 103 -13.03 -6.82 -10.91
CA GLU A 103 -11.87 -5.93 -10.78
C GLU A 103 -11.67 -5.06 -12.03
N ALA A 104 -11.79 -5.65 -13.23
CA ALA A 104 -11.69 -4.90 -14.47
C ALA A 104 -12.80 -3.84 -14.62
N ARG A 105 -14.03 -4.15 -14.16
CA ARG A 105 -15.15 -3.19 -14.16
C ARG A 105 -14.87 -2.01 -13.24
N LEU A 106 -14.45 -2.26 -12.00
CA LEU A 106 -14.13 -1.21 -11.01
C LEU A 106 -12.97 -0.34 -11.53
N LEU A 107 -11.89 -0.98 -11.98
CA LEU A 107 -10.70 -0.27 -12.46
C LEU A 107 -11.00 0.58 -13.69
N ARG A 108 -11.75 0.06 -14.67
CA ARG A 108 -12.11 0.83 -15.89
C ARG A 108 -12.89 2.08 -15.53
N ARG A 109 -13.85 1.97 -14.60
CA ARG A 109 -14.70 3.08 -14.19
C ARG A 109 -13.88 4.13 -13.43
N ALA A 110 -13.05 3.70 -12.47
CA ALA A 110 -12.18 4.60 -11.72
C ALA A 110 -11.15 5.32 -12.61
N LEU A 111 -10.48 4.59 -13.52
CA LEU A 111 -9.53 5.19 -14.46
C LEU A 111 -10.22 6.13 -15.46
N GLY A 112 -11.42 5.80 -15.93
CA GLY A 112 -12.18 6.63 -16.86
C GLY A 112 -12.46 8.04 -16.32
N ARG A 113 -12.64 8.17 -15.00
CA ARG A 113 -12.77 9.47 -14.32
C ARG A 113 -11.41 10.12 -14.06
N ILE A 114 -10.52 9.40 -13.37
CA ILE A 114 -9.25 9.95 -12.86
C ILE A 114 -8.31 10.40 -13.98
N LEU A 115 -8.26 9.69 -15.11
CA LEU A 115 -7.38 10.08 -16.24
C LEU A 115 -7.78 11.40 -16.89
N GLY A 116 -9.04 11.80 -16.76
CA GLY A 116 -9.53 13.10 -17.24
C GLY A 116 -9.16 14.27 -16.33
N ASN A 117 -8.71 14.00 -15.11
CA ASN A 117 -8.38 15.05 -14.14
C ASN A 117 -6.91 15.50 -14.33
N PRO A 118 -6.65 16.74 -14.81
CA PRO A 118 -5.28 17.21 -15.07
C PRO A 118 -4.44 17.35 -13.79
N ARG A 119 -5.07 17.34 -12.62
CA ARG A 119 -4.43 17.45 -11.31
C ARG A 119 -4.04 16.10 -10.72
N VAL A 120 -4.43 14.98 -11.34
CA VAL A 120 -4.07 13.65 -10.88
C VAL A 120 -3.17 12.97 -11.92
N ARG A 121 -1.91 12.75 -11.54
CA ARG A 121 -0.99 11.97 -12.37
C ARG A 121 -1.02 10.52 -11.95
N VAL A 122 -1.70 9.68 -12.72
CA VAL A 122 -1.66 8.22 -12.53
C VAL A 122 -0.26 7.69 -12.89
N LEU A 123 0.28 6.83 -12.02
CA LEU A 123 1.56 6.14 -12.22
C LEU A 123 1.33 4.72 -12.77
N GLY A 124 2.28 4.28 -13.61
CA GLY A 124 2.20 3.03 -14.35
C GLY A 124 1.31 3.13 -15.59
N SER A 125 1.17 2.02 -16.30
CA SER A 125 0.38 2.00 -17.54
C SER A 125 -1.12 2.18 -17.27
N ALA A 126 -1.76 3.05 -18.05
CA ALA A 126 -3.21 3.25 -18.05
C ALA A 126 -3.94 2.32 -19.03
N THR A 127 -3.21 1.68 -19.96
CA THR A 127 -3.76 0.92 -21.09
C THR A 127 -3.56 -0.59 -20.95
N GLU A 128 -2.52 -1.01 -20.23
CA GLU A 128 -2.20 -2.43 -20.04
C GLU A 128 -3.09 -3.09 -18.98
N ALA A 129 -3.24 -4.42 -19.10
CA ALA A 129 -3.89 -5.21 -18.07
C ALA A 129 -3.16 -5.05 -16.73
N ARG A 130 -3.86 -4.57 -15.71
CA ARG A 130 -3.30 -4.29 -14.38
C ARG A 130 -4.26 -4.71 -13.28
N GLN A 131 -3.69 -4.90 -12.09
CA GLN A 131 -4.46 -5.06 -10.86
C GLN A 131 -5.28 -3.79 -10.57
N PRO A 132 -6.43 -3.89 -9.88
CA PRO A 132 -7.32 -2.78 -9.54
C PRO A 132 -6.74 -1.85 -8.46
N VAL A 133 -5.56 -1.32 -8.73
CA VAL A 133 -4.74 -0.52 -7.82
C VAL A 133 -4.43 0.78 -8.52
N LEU A 134 -4.83 1.90 -7.93
CA LEU A 134 -4.51 3.24 -8.43
C LEU A 134 -3.35 3.79 -7.63
N SER A 135 -2.23 4.04 -8.29
CA SER A 135 -1.07 4.75 -7.74
C SER A 135 -0.99 6.11 -8.42
N PHE A 136 -0.92 7.19 -7.67
CA PHE A 136 -1.06 8.54 -8.23
C PHE A 136 -0.32 9.61 -7.42
N LEU A 137 -0.04 10.72 -8.09
CA LEU A 137 0.37 11.99 -7.50
C LEU A 137 -0.76 13.02 -7.68
N VAL A 138 -0.86 13.97 -6.75
CA VAL A 138 -1.84 15.04 -6.79
C VAL A 138 -1.12 16.37 -6.96
N HIS A 139 -1.45 17.12 -7.99
CA HIS A 139 -0.85 18.42 -8.31
C HIS A 139 -1.85 19.56 -8.03
N PRO A 140 -1.39 20.70 -7.48
CA PRO A 140 -2.21 21.89 -7.26
C PRO A 140 -2.72 22.53 -8.57
N PRO A 141 -3.69 23.48 -8.49
CA PRO A 141 -4.29 24.17 -9.63
C PRO A 141 -3.31 24.86 -10.60
N ASP A 142 -2.16 25.34 -10.12
CA ASP A 142 -1.16 26.07 -10.92
C ASP A 142 -0.35 25.16 -11.86
N GLY A 143 -0.46 23.84 -11.68
CA GLY A 143 -0.64 22.83 -12.75
C GLY A 143 0.44 22.68 -13.82
N THR A 144 1.61 23.31 -13.67
CA THR A 144 2.69 23.12 -14.64
C THR A 144 3.35 21.74 -14.45
N ARG A 145 3.53 20.97 -15.54
CA ARG A 145 4.32 19.73 -15.50
C ARG A 145 5.73 20.07 -15.00
N GLY A 146 6.07 19.64 -13.78
CA GLY A 146 7.30 20.01 -13.09
C GLY A 146 7.07 20.78 -11.78
N SER A 147 5.82 21.17 -11.46
CA SER A 147 5.46 21.81 -10.19
C SER A 147 5.45 20.82 -9.02
N ARG A 148 5.56 21.38 -7.81
CA ARG A 148 5.46 20.62 -6.56
C ARG A 148 4.09 19.95 -6.46
N HIS A 149 4.08 18.68 -6.04
CA HIS A 149 2.83 17.93 -5.80
C HIS A 149 2.47 17.92 -4.31
N LEU A 150 1.26 17.51 -3.94
CA LEU A 150 0.96 17.23 -2.54
C LEU A 150 1.80 16.05 -2.05
N HIS A 151 2.32 16.13 -0.82
CA HIS A 151 3.08 15.04 -0.23
C HIS A 151 2.20 13.77 -0.12
N CYS A 152 2.73 12.60 -0.49
CA CYS A 152 1.90 11.39 -0.57
C CYS A 152 1.26 10.99 0.77
N ARG A 153 1.96 11.20 1.90
CA ARG A 153 1.42 10.96 3.25
C ARG A 153 0.40 12.01 3.67
N PHE A 154 0.49 13.23 3.14
CA PHE A 154 -0.53 14.26 3.35
C PHE A 154 -1.83 13.89 2.65
N VAL A 155 -1.75 13.48 1.38
CA VAL A 155 -2.93 13.01 0.63
C VAL A 155 -3.58 11.83 1.36
N THR A 156 -2.81 10.86 1.87
CA THR A 156 -3.39 9.76 2.66
C THR A 156 -4.01 10.22 3.97
N ARG A 157 -3.39 11.19 4.63
CA ARG A 157 -3.91 11.75 5.88
C ARG A 157 -5.24 12.45 5.65
N LEU A 158 -5.33 13.25 4.59
CA LEU A 158 -6.53 13.99 4.22
C LEU A 158 -7.68 13.06 3.80
N LEU A 159 -7.36 12.01 3.03
CA LEU A 159 -8.33 10.96 2.68
C LEU A 159 -8.90 10.25 3.93
N ASN A 160 -8.06 10.00 4.92
CA ASN A 160 -8.50 9.41 6.19
C ASN A 160 -9.35 10.38 7.01
N ASP A 161 -8.86 11.60 7.23
CA ASP A 161 -9.46 12.53 8.18
C ASP A 161 -10.80 13.09 7.70
N LEU A 162 -10.95 13.32 6.40
CA LEU A 162 -12.17 13.87 5.82
C LEU A 162 -13.19 12.80 5.39
N PHE A 163 -12.74 11.61 5.01
CA PHE A 163 -13.58 10.62 4.32
C PHE A 163 -13.53 9.22 4.94
N GLY A 164 -12.69 8.98 5.95
CA GLY A 164 -12.48 7.65 6.51
C GLY A 164 -11.79 6.67 5.56
N ILE A 165 -11.18 7.16 4.47
CA ILE A 165 -10.58 6.31 3.43
C ILE A 165 -9.14 5.98 3.78
N GLN A 166 -8.86 4.68 3.94
CA GLN A 166 -7.52 4.17 4.20
C GLN A 166 -6.72 3.98 2.91
N ALA A 167 -5.90 4.98 2.58
CA ALA A 167 -4.92 4.92 1.50
C ALA A 167 -3.51 4.58 2.03
N ARG A 168 -2.57 4.27 1.14
CA ARG A 168 -1.15 4.05 1.48
C ARG A 168 -0.25 5.06 0.77
N GLY A 169 0.61 5.74 1.53
CA GLY A 169 1.60 6.69 1.03
C GLY A 169 3.01 6.12 1.16
N GLY A 170 3.86 6.32 0.15
CA GLY A 170 5.27 5.92 0.14
C GLY A 170 5.70 5.26 -1.16
N CYS A 171 6.79 4.48 -1.13
CA CYS A 171 7.37 3.84 -2.32
C CYS A 171 6.93 2.38 -2.55
N ALA A 172 5.95 1.89 -1.78
CA ALA A 172 5.35 0.55 -1.92
C ALA A 172 6.34 -0.63 -1.99
N CYS A 173 7.43 -0.57 -1.23
CA CYS A 173 8.54 -1.55 -1.27
C CYS A 173 9.20 -1.71 -2.66
N ALA A 174 9.02 -0.72 -3.52
CA ALA A 174 9.51 -0.70 -4.89
C ALA A 174 10.45 0.50 -5.10
N GLY A 175 11.35 0.75 -4.14
CA GLY A 175 12.23 1.91 -4.11
C GLY A 175 12.93 2.20 -5.45
N PRO A 176 13.64 1.23 -6.07
CA PRO A 176 14.28 1.44 -7.37
C PRO A 176 13.29 1.80 -8.48
N TYR A 177 12.13 1.13 -8.54
CA TYR A 177 11.10 1.45 -9.53
C TYR A 177 10.47 2.82 -9.29
N GLY A 178 10.35 3.24 -8.02
CA GLY A 178 9.94 4.58 -7.64
C GLY A 178 10.87 5.67 -8.18
N HIS A 179 12.17 5.42 -8.24
CA HIS A 179 13.12 6.35 -8.86
C HIS A 179 12.83 6.53 -10.36
N VAL A 180 12.55 5.44 -11.07
CA VAL A 180 12.17 5.48 -12.49
C VAL A 180 10.86 6.23 -12.70
N LEU A 181 9.83 5.90 -11.90
CA LEU A 181 8.49 6.53 -12.02
C LEU A 181 8.51 8.04 -11.74
N LEU A 182 9.35 8.46 -10.80
CA LEU A 182 9.42 9.85 -10.33
C LEU A 182 10.55 10.65 -10.99
N GLY A 183 11.31 10.05 -11.92
CA GLY A 183 12.39 10.74 -12.63
C GLY A 183 13.57 11.13 -11.72
N ILE A 184 13.88 10.30 -10.72
CA ILE A 184 14.97 10.55 -9.76
C ILE A 184 16.26 9.96 -10.32
N ASP A 185 17.17 10.84 -10.74
CA ASP A 185 18.50 10.44 -11.21
C ASP A 185 19.43 10.01 -10.06
N ARG A 186 20.66 9.61 -10.43
CA ARG A 186 21.67 9.13 -9.48
C ARG A 186 22.14 10.23 -8.51
N GLY A 187 22.22 11.48 -8.96
CA GLY A 187 22.64 12.61 -8.13
C GLY A 187 21.59 12.88 -7.06
N ARG A 188 20.34 13.04 -7.48
CA ARG A 188 19.19 13.24 -6.60
C ARG A 188 18.99 12.08 -5.63
N SER A 189 19.15 10.84 -6.08
CA SER A 189 19.07 9.65 -5.22
C SER A 189 20.10 9.69 -4.08
N LYS A 190 21.35 10.08 -4.37
CA LYS A 190 22.40 10.23 -3.34
C LYS A 190 22.08 11.36 -2.36
N ALA A 191 21.56 12.47 -2.84
CA ALA A 191 21.19 13.60 -2.00
C ALA A 191 20.01 13.24 -1.06
N ILE A 192 18.98 12.54 -1.57
CA ILE A 192 17.90 11.96 -0.75
C ILE A 192 18.49 11.03 0.31
N LYS A 193 19.37 10.10 -0.07
CA LYS A 193 20.04 9.19 0.87
C LYS A 193 20.76 9.97 1.98
N SER A 194 21.55 10.99 1.62
CA SER A 194 22.28 11.81 2.59
C SER A 194 21.36 12.54 3.56
N ALA A 195 20.18 13.00 3.12
CA ALA A 195 19.21 13.65 4.01
C ALA A 195 18.56 12.62 4.97
N VAL A 196 18.25 11.42 4.48
CA VAL A 196 17.73 10.32 5.31
C VAL A 196 18.76 9.87 6.35
N GLU A 197 20.06 9.80 6.00
CA GLU A 197 21.14 9.49 6.96
C GLU A 197 21.27 10.55 8.08
N LYS A 198 20.87 11.80 7.82
CA LYS A 198 20.75 12.88 8.83
C LYS A 198 19.44 12.81 9.64
N GLY A 199 18.64 11.76 9.42
CA GLY A 199 17.38 11.50 10.12
C GLY A 199 16.17 12.24 9.53
N TYR A 200 16.25 12.79 8.32
CA TYR A 200 15.12 13.48 7.68
C TYR A 200 14.35 12.53 6.75
N GLU A 201 13.51 11.66 7.32
CA GLU A 201 12.77 10.68 6.52
C GLU A 201 11.65 11.29 5.68
N GLY A 202 11.19 12.50 6.01
CA GLY A 202 10.15 13.20 5.25
C GLY A 202 10.50 13.52 3.80
N ILE A 203 11.79 13.43 3.42
CA ILE A 203 12.23 13.64 2.03
C ILE A 203 12.10 12.37 1.17
N ARG A 204 11.74 11.22 1.76
CA ARG A 204 11.63 9.96 1.03
C ARG A 204 10.57 10.08 -0.07
N PRO A 205 10.92 9.77 -1.33
CA PRO A 205 9.97 9.89 -2.42
C PRO A 205 8.88 8.82 -2.32
N GLY A 206 7.70 9.14 -2.86
CA GLY A 206 6.58 8.21 -2.84
C GLY A 206 5.37 8.74 -3.59
N TRP A 207 4.32 7.92 -3.60
CA TRP A 207 3.03 8.23 -4.20
C TRP A 207 1.91 7.73 -3.30
N THR A 208 0.70 8.19 -3.57
CA THR A 208 -0.49 7.72 -2.88
C THR A 208 -1.08 6.55 -3.65
N ARG A 209 -1.58 5.54 -2.92
CA ARG A 209 -2.19 4.35 -3.52
C ARG A 209 -3.47 3.94 -2.82
N VAL A 210 -4.50 3.69 -3.62
CA VAL A 210 -5.73 2.99 -3.22
C VAL A 210 -5.90 1.71 -4.04
N SER A 211 -6.62 0.75 -3.48
CA SER A 211 -6.82 -0.57 -4.09
C SER A 211 -8.30 -0.94 -3.97
N PHE A 212 -8.89 -1.44 -5.05
CA PHE A 212 -10.27 -1.95 -5.03
C PHE A 212 -10.24 -3.46 -5.08
N ALA A 213 -10.92 -4.11 -4.15
CA ALA A 213 -11.06 -5.55 -4.18
C ALA A 213 -12.26 -5.93 -5.07
N TYR A 214 -12.30 -7.18 -5.56
CA TYR A 214 -13.41 -7.64 -6.40
C TYR A 214 -14.79 -7.59 -5.72
N TYR A 215 -14.82 -7.48 -4.40
CA TYR A 215 -16.01 -7.39 -3.56
C TYR A 215 -16.32 -5.97 -3.08
N THR A 216 -15.55 -4.96 -3.51
CA THR A 216 -15.87 -3.55 -3.28
C THR A 216 -17.12 -3.18 -4.07
N LEU A 217 -18.06 -2.49 -3.41
CA LEU A 217 -19.27 -1.99 -4.05
C LEU A 217 -18.93 -0.89 -5.07
N CYS A 218 -19.78 -0.72 -6.08
CA CYS A 218 -19.56 0.33 -7.07
C CYS A 218 -19.64 1.71 -6.42
N GLU A 219 -20.57 1.89 -5.48
CA GLU A 219 -20.83 3.11 -4.73
C GLU A 219 -19.63 3.48 -3.83
N GLU A 220 -19.05 2.49 -3.15
CA GLU A 220 -17.80 2.65 -2.38
C GLU A 220 -16.65 3.11 -3.26
N MET A 221 -16.51 2.51 -4.44
CA MET A 221 -15.47 2.87 -5.39
C MET A 221 -15.66 4.30 -5.93
N GLU A 222 -16.89 4.68 -6.27
CA GLU A 222 -17.21 6.06 -6.69
C GLU A 222 -16.90 7.07 -5.60
N PHE A 223 -17.27 6.80 -4.35
CA PHE A 223 -16.95 7.66 -3.22
C PHE A 223 -15.44 7.86 -3.05
N VAL A 224 -14.64 6.79 -3.21
CA VAL A 224 -13.18 6.91 -3.18
C VAL A 224 -12.66 7.78 -4.32
N VAL A 225 -13.23 7.67 -5.52
CA VAL A 225 -12.86 8.50 -6.67
C VAL A 225 -13.26 9.96 -6.43
N ASP A 226 -14.46 10.22 -5.91
CA ASP A 226 -14.94 11.56 -5.54
C ASP A 226 -14.03 12.22 -4.51
N ALA A 227 -13.59 11.47 -3.50
CA ALA A 227 -12.65 11.95 -2.49
C ALA A 227 -11.27 12.27 -3.09
N ILE A 228 -10.76 11.45 -4.02
CA ILE A 228 -9.50 11.74 -4.73
C ILE A 228 -9.64 13.02 -5.56
N GLU A 229 -10.75 13.20 -6.28
CA GLU A 229 -11.01 14.40 -7.07
C GLU A 229 -11.15 15.64 -6.18
N PHE A 230 -11.81 15.52 -5.02
CA PHE A 230 -11.88 16.57 -4.02
C PHE A 230 -10.49 16.99 -3.53
N VAL A 231 -9.65 16.02 -3.14
CA VAL A 231 -8.28 16.31 -2.68
C VAL A 231 -7.45 16.91 -3.81
N ALA A 232 -7.65 16.49 -5.06
CA ALA A 232 -7.02 17.13 -6.20
C ALA A 232 -7.51 18.56 -6.45
N GLN A 233 -8.78 18.84 -6.12
CA GLN A 233 -9.35 20.15 -6.33
C GLN A 233 -8.97 21.15 -5.23
N TYR A 234 -8.90 20.71 -3.97
CA TYR A 234 -8.84 21.58 -2.81
C TYR A 234 -7.75 21.22 -1.79
N GLY A 235 -7.03 20.12 -1.96
CA GLY A 235 -6.14 19.57 -0.94
C GLY A 235 -5.01 20.51 -0.50
N ASP A 236 -4.52 21.35 -1.40
CA ASP A 236 -3.53 22.40 -1.10
C ASP A 236 -4.04 23.40 -0.05
N ARG A 237 -5.33 23.75 -0.06
CA ARG A 237 -5.94 24.65 0.93
C ARG A 237 -5.91 24.07 2.34
N PHE A 238 -5.88 22.73 2.47
CA PHE A 238 -5.83 22.07 3.77
C PHE A 238 -4.44 22.07 4.40
N LEU A 239 -3.37 22.36 3.66
CA LEU A 239 -2.00 22.34 4.19
C LEU A 239 -1.88 23.16 5.48
N GLN A 240 -2.48 24.35 5.52
CA GLN A 240 -2.47 25.24 6.69
C GLN A 240 -3.03 24.64 7.99
N LEU A 241 -3.83 23.58 7.89
CA LEU A 241 -4.45 22.90 9.03
C LEU A 241 -3.59 21.76 9.59
N TYR A 242 -2.45 21.47 8.96
CA TYR A 242 -1.59 20.36 9.33
C TYR A 242 -0.15 20.82 9.54
N SER A 243 0.57 20.19 10.46
CA SER A 243 2.02 20.28 10.62
C SER A 243 2.68 19.14 9.87
N PHE A 244 3.93 19.33 9.47
CA PHE A 244 4.74 18.31 8.81
C PHE A 244 5.98 18.06 9.65
N ASP A 245 6.18 16.83 10.06
CA ASP A 245 7.40 16.41 10.75
C ASP A 245 8.43 15.94 9.72
N TRP A 246 9.50 16.71 9.57
CA TRP A 246 10.59 16.40 8.67
C TRP A 246 11.36 15.13 9.05
N LYS A 247 11.36 14.74 10.33
CA LYS A 247 12.07 13.56 10.82
C LYS A 247 11.34 12.28 10.44
N THR A 248 10.02 12.25 10.54
CA THR A 248 9.19 11.06 10.27
C THR A 248 8.52 11.08 8.89
N GLY A 249 8.28 12.26 8.33
CA GLY A 249 7.45 12.47 7.15
C GLY A 249 5.95 12.49 7.44
N ASP A 250 5.56 12.52 8.70
CA ASP A 250 4.16 12.50 9.12
C ASP A 250 3.49 13.87 9.09
N TRP A 251 2.17 13.83 8.89
CA TRP A 251 1.31 14.99 8.84
C TRP A 251 0.30 14.90 9.98
N GLU A 252 0.27 15.91 10.83
CA GLU A 252 -0.58 15.96 12.01
C GLU A 252 -1.48 17.19 11.97
N TYR A 253 -2.72 17.06 12.41
CA TYR A 253 -3.66 18.16 12.44
C TYR A 253 -3.33 19.10 13.61
N ILE A 254 -3.13 20.41 13.35
CA ILE A 254 -2.58 21.34 14.36
C ILE A 254 -3.63 21.97 15.28
N MET A 255 -4.91 21.93 14.91
CA MET A 255 -5.97 22.61 15.68
C MET A 255 -6.56 21.66 16.74
N HIS A 256 -5.78 21.37 17.78
CA HIS A 256 -6.31 20.75 18.99
C HIS A 256 -7.21 21.76 19.74
N GLY A 257 -8.50 21.47 19.87
CA GLY A 257 -9.40 22.19 20.79
C GLY A 257 -10.49 23.09 20.17
N LYS A 258 -10.65 23.11 18.84
CA LYS A 258 -11.89 23.58 18.20
C LYS A 258 -12.38 22.49 17.26
N ASN A 259 -13.63 22.04 17.45
CA ASN A 259 -14.32 21.07 16.59
C ASN A 259 -14.47 21.63 15.17
N VAL A 260 -13.41 21.59 14.36
CA VAL A 260 -13.49 21.93 12.93
C VAL A 260 -13.92 20.72 12.11
N ILE A 261 -13.66 19.51 12.62
CA ILE A 261 -14.18 18.27 12.05
C ILE A 261 -15.26 17.76 13.01
N PRO A 262 -16.51 17.56 12.57
CA PRO A 262 -17.57 16.99 13.40
C PRO A 262 -17.35 15.47 13.51
N ILE A 263 -16.27 15.06 14.18
CA ILE A 263 -16.19 13.73 14.78
C ILE A 263 -16.37 13.97 16.26
N LYS A 264 -17.62 14.21 16.66
CA LYS A 264 -17.99 14.38 18.06
C LYS A 264 -17.98 12.99 18.70
N ASP A 265 -17.07 12.78 19.65
CA ASP A 265 -17.14 11.71 20.66
C ASP A 265 -17.44 10.29 20.16
N GLY A 266 -16.95 9.91 18.97
CA GLY A 266 -17.16 8.56 18.43
C GLY A 266 -18.61 8.18 18.13
N GLU A 267 -19.56 9.12 18.23
CA GLU A 267 -20.96 8.93 17.83
C GLU A 267 -21.23 9.65 16.50
N TYR A 268 -21.33 8.81 15.48
CA TYR A 268 -21.57 9.15 14.08
C TYR A 268 -23.05 9.52 13.86
N ILE A 269 -23.30 10.74 13.36
CA ILE A 269 -24.63 11.21 12.97
C ILE A 269 -24.60 11.45 11.46
N GLY A 270 -25.00 10.45 10.67
CA GLY A 270 -25.21 10.57 9.21
C GLY A 270 -24.54 9.44 8.44
N ASN A 271 -25.33 8.56 7.81
CA ASN A 271 -24.94 7.25 7.29
C ASN A 271 -24.54 7.20 5.79
N THR A 272 -24.15 8.33 5.17
CA THR A 272 -24.00 8.39 3.70
C THR A 272 -22.70 9.04 3.20
N TYR A 273 -22.23 8.59 2.04
CA TYR A 273 -21.07 9.17 1.34
C TYR A 273 -21.26 10.65 0.99
N ASP A 274 -22.50 11.08 0.76
CA ASP A 274 -22.84 12.48 0.44
C ASP A 274 -22.60 13.42 1.62
N GLU A 275 -22.78 12.96 2.86
CA GLU A 275 -22.54 13.76 4.07
C GLU A 275 -21.05 14.03 4.25
N TYR A 276 -20.19 13.03 4.03
CA TYR A 276 -18.73 13.24 4.00
C TYR A 276 -18.32 14.29 2.98
N MET A 277 -18.85 14.19 1.75
CA MET A 277 -18.57 15.16 0.69
C MET A 277 -19.08 16.56 1.01
N THR A 278 -20.28 16.66 1.60
CA THR A 278 -20.88 17.93 2.00
C THR A 278 -20.10 18.60 3.12
N CYS A 279 -19.71 17.82 4.14
CA CYS A 279 -18.87 18.29 5.24
C CYS A 279 -17.52 18.80 4.73
N ALA A 280 -16.84 18.02 3.89
CA ALA A 280 -15.54 18.40 3.32
C ALA A 280 -15.63 19.70 2.50
N ARG A 281 -16.67 19.85 1.66
CA ARG A 281 -16.93 21.10 0.92
C ARG A 281 -17.21 22.29 1.85
N GLY A 282 -17.99 22.08 2.91
CA GLY A 282 -18.26 23.11 3.91
C GLY A 282 -16.98 23.62 4.58
N ILE A 283 -16.01 22.74 4.88
CA ILE A 283 -14.71 23.16 5.44
C ILE A 283 -13.96 24.04 4.44
N VAL A 284 -13.95 23.65 3.15
CA VAL A 284 -13.26 24.39 2.09
C VAL A 284 -13.73 25.84 1.99
N ASP A 285 -15.02 26.12 2.22
CA ASP A 285 -15.56 27.48 2.16
C ASP A 285 -14.94 28.43 3.21
N PHE A 286 -14.41 27.89 4.31
CA PHE A 286 -13.75 28.67 5.37
C PHE A 286 -12.23 28.74 5.23
N LEU A 287 -11.62 27.97 4.33
CA LEU A 287 -10.18 27.98 4.15
C LEU A 287 -9.76 29.15 3.25
N PRO A 288 -8.71 29.91 3.57
CA PRO A 288 -8.18 30.89 2.63
C PRO A 288 -7.61 30.22 1.35
N HIS A 289 -7.41 31.03 0.31
CA HIS A 289 -6.83 30.62 -0.97
C HIS A 289 -5.29 30.72 -1.02
N HIS A 290 -4.62 31.16 0.05
CA HIS A 290 -3.17 31.32 0.06
C HIS A 290 -2.46 30.08 0.63
N THR A 291 -1.27 29.81 0.10
CA THR A 291 -0.38 28.74 0.58
C THR A 291 0.44 29.21 1.78
N VAL A 292 0.71 28.30 2.71
CA VAL A 292 1.59 28.55 3.84
C VAL A 292 3.03 28.26 3.41
N GLU A 293 3.92 29.24 3.45
CA GLU A 293 5.35 28.93 3.33
C GLU A 293 5.84 28.28 4.63
N ARG A 294 6.33 27.05 4.55
CA ARG A 294 7.01 26.41 5.68
C ARG A 294 8.51 26.45 5.53
N HIS A 295 9.16 26.56 6.69
CA HIS A 295 10.59 26.46 6.79
C HIS A 295 11.06 25.04 6.39
N VAL A 296 11.92 24.98 5.38
CA VAL A 296 12.71 23.80 5.03
C VAL A 296 13.97 23.85 5.88
N PRO A 297 14.31 22.79 6.65
CA PRO A 297 15.55 22.74 7.42
C PRO A 297 16.77 23.05 6.54
N GLU A 298 17.66 23.92 7.01
CA GLU A 298 18.82 24.43 6.24
C GLU A 298 19.73 23.32 5.68
N CYS A 299 19.74 22.15 6.31
CA CYS A 299 20.55 21.01 5.89
C CYS A 299 19.91 20.14 4.79
N ILE A 300 18.67 20.45 4.39
CA ILE A 300 17.96 19.83 3.28
C ILE A 300 18.10 20.74 2.06
N ASP A 301 18.66 20.19 1.00
CA ASP A 301 18.71 20.84 -0.30
C ASP A 301 17.27 21.11 -0.81
N PRO A 302 16.89 22.39 -1.05
CA PRO A 302 15.55 22.75 -1.52
C PRO A 302 15.15 22.06 -2.83
N GLU A 303 16.10 21.68 -3.69
CA GLU A 303 15.81 20.97 -4.94
C GLU A 303 15.28 19.55 -4.71
N LEU A 304 15.51 18.99 -3.51
CA LEU A 304 14.96 17.70 -3.11
C LEU A 304 13.47 17.76 -2.81
N VAL A 305 12.96 18.92 -2.39
CA VAL A 305 11.57 19.12 -1.97
C VAL A 305 10.66 19.28 -3.19
N ASN A 306 10.21 18.15 -3.73
CA ASN A 306 9.25 18.09 -4.84
C ASN A 306 7.78 18.17 -4.40
N PHE A 307 7.52 18.45 -3.13
CA PHE A 307 6.18 18.50 -2.58
C PHE A 307 5.87 19.83 -1.90
N MET A 308 4.59 20.17 -1.85
CA MET A 308 4.08 21.35 -1.16
C MET A 308 4.13 21.15 0.35
N LEU A 309 4.48 22.23 1.04
CA LEU A 309 4.43 22.38 2.48
C LEU A 309 3.34 23.41 2.80
#